data_AF-A0A963DEX5-F1
#
_entry.id   AF-A0A963DEX5-F1
#
_cell.length_a   1.000
_cell.length_b   1.000
_cell.length_c   1.000
_cell.angle_alpha   90.00
_cell.angle_beta   90.00
_cell.angle_gamma   90.00
#
_symmetry.space_group_name_H-M   'P 1'
#
loop_
_entity.id
_entity.type
_entity.pdbx_description
1 polymer ?
#
loop_
_entity_poly.entity_id
_entity_poly.type
_entity_poly.pdbx_seq_one_letter_code
_entity_poly.pdbx_strand_id
1 'polypeptide(L)'
;MEIRPIRTEDDYQAALREVSAFFDQEPEPGSPEGDRFEVMLTLLEAYEAQHFPIDLPDPVAAIQFRMEQAGLTPKDLQPMIGRLNRVYEVLNRKRPLTLNMIWKLHQALGIPAESLIRPPNPR
;
A
#
# COMPACT_ATOMS: atom_id res chain seq x y z
N MET A 1 25.81 3.03 -24.29
CA MET A 1 25.12 2.96 -22.99
C MET A 1 25.45 1.64 -22.32
N GLU A 2 25.93 1.65 -21.07
CA GLU A 2 25.98 0.44 -20.24
C GLU A 2 24.85 0.51 -19.20
N ILE A 3 23.69 -0.02 -19.54
CA ILE A 3 22.62 -0.29 -18.57
C ILE A 3 22.93 -1.64 -17.93
N ARG A 4 22.83 -1.73 -16.60
CA ARG A 4 23.17 -2.94 -15.85
C ARG A 4 21.92 -3.52 -15.17
N PRO A 5 21.80 -4.85 -15.06
CA PRO A 5 20.71 -5.47 -14.30
C PRO A 5 20.75 -5.07 -12.83
N ILE A 6 19.58 -4.87 -12.23
CA ILE A 6 19.42 -4.65 -10.78
C ILE A 6 19.30 -6.01 -10.10
N ARG A 7 20.29 -6.38 -9.28
CA ARG A 7 20.33 -7.69 -8.59
C ARG A 7 20.34 -7.58 -7.09
N THR A 8 20.85 -6.48 -6.58
CA THR A 8 21.03 -6.22 -5.15
C THR A 8 20.30 -4.94 -4.74
N GLU A 9 20.07 -4.78 -3.44
CA GLU A 9 19.52 -3.54 -2.89
C GLU A 9 20.42 -2.34 -3.21
N ASP A 10 21.74 -2.51 -3.22
CA ASP A 10 22.68 -1.44 -3.59
C ASP A 10 22.52 -1.01 -5.05
N ASP A 11 22.31 -1.96 -5.97
CA ASP A 11 21.99 -1.66 -7.38
C ASP A 11 20.67 -0.90 -7.48
N TYR A 12 19.66 -1.32 -6.72
CA TYR A 12 18.34 -0.70 -6.68
C TYR A 12 18.44 0.75 -6.19
N GLN A 13 19.11 0.99 -5.07
CA GLN A 13 19.32 2.34 -4.53
C GLN A 13 20.18 3.24 -5.44
N ALA A 14 21.11 2.67 -6.20
CA ALA A 14 21.86 3.41 -7.20
C ALA A 14 20.96 3.81 -8.39
N ALA A 15 20.20 2.86 -8.94
CA ALA A 15 19.27 3.11 -10.03
C ALA A 15 18.18 4.11 -9.63
N LEU A 16 17.62 4.00 -8.42
CA LEU A 16 16.60 4.90 -7.90
C LEU A 16 17.12 6.34 -7.81
N ARG A 17 18.36 6.54 -7.35
CA ARG A 17 18.99 7.87 -7.29
C ARG A 17 19.22 8.46 -8.67
N GLU A 18 19.62 7.64 -9.64
CA GLU A 18 19.81 8.07 -11.03
C GLU A 18 18.49 8.51 -11.66
N VAL A 19 17.43 7.72 -11.50
CA VAL A 19 16.09 8.00 -12.04
C VAL A 19 15.44 9.19 -11.35
N SER A 20 15.61 9.34 -10.03
CA SER A 20 15.02 10.43 -9.26
C SER A 20 15.44 11.82 -9.75
N ALA A 21 16.64 11.96 -10.33
CA ALA A 21 17.11 13.22 -10.90
C ALA A 21 16.27 13.70 -12.09
N PHE A 22 15.52 12.79 -12.74
CA PHE A 22 14.67 13.08 -13.89
C PHE A 22 13.21 13.35 -13.51
N PHE A 23 12.81 13.23 -12.23
CA PHE A 23 11.41 13.46 -11.84
C PHE A 23 11.02 14.94 -11.83
N ASP A 24 11.96 15.84 -11.55
CA ASP A 24 11.71 17.29 -11.64
C ASP A 24 11.78 17.79 -13.09
N GLN A 25 12.51 17.08 -13.95
CA GLN A 25 12.67 17.41 -15.36
C GLN A 25 12.76 16.12 -16.19
N GLU A 26 11.60 15.64 -16.59
CA GLU A 26 11.47 14.39 -17.34
C GLU A 26 12.06 14.56 -18.75
N PRO A 27 12.92 13.62 -19.21
CA PRO A 27 13.49 13.68 -20.55
C PRO A 27 12.43 13.48 -21.64
N GLU A 28 12.69 14.01 -22.83
CA GLU A 28 11.76 13.92 -23.96
C GLU A 28 11.56 12.45 -24.39
N PRO A 29 10.31 11.96 -24.53
CA PRO A 29 10.05 10.61 -25.01
C PRO A 29 10.66 10.37 -26.40
N GLY A 30 11.33 9.23 -26.59
CA GLY A 30 12.01 8.88 -27.85
C GLY A 30 13.34 9.61 -28.08
N SER A 31 13.78 10.46 -27.15
CA SER A 31 15.18 10.92 -27.09
C SER A 31 16.07 9.83 -26.50
N PRO A 32 17.40 9.86 -26.74
CA PRO A 32 18.32 8.90 -26.10
C PRO A 32 18.19 8.89 -24.57
N GLU A 33 18.05 10.06 -23.94
CA GLU A 33 17.86 10.21 -22.50
C GLU A 33 16.49 9.66 -22.05
N GLY A 34 15.44 9.86 -22.84
CA GLY A 34 14.11 9.31 -22.61
C GLY A 34 14.08 7.79 -22.67
N ASP A 35 14.66 7.21 -23.72
CA ASP A 35 14.77 5.76 -23.89
C ASP A 35 15.55 5.12 -22.72
N ARG A 36 16.62 5.79 -22.24
CA ARG A 36 17.36 5.34 -21.06
C ARG A 36 16.50 5.36 -19.81
N PHE A 37 15.78 6.45 -19.60
CA PHE A 37 14.91 6.63 -18.44
C PHE A 37 13.82 5.56 -18.39
N GLU A 38 13.16 5.29 -19.52
CA GLU A 38 12.13 4.25 -19.64
C GLU A 38 12.69 2.84 -19.35
N VAL A 39 13.86 2.50 -19.90
CA VAL A 39 14.50 1.20 -19.61
C VAL A 39 14.87 1.09 -18.13
N MET A 40 15.37 2.16 -17.51
CA MET A 40 15.75 2.15 -16.09
C MET A 40 14.52 1.99 -15.18
N LEU A 41 13.43 2.69 -15.49
CA LEU A 41 12.14 2.51 -14.81
C LEU A 41 11.65 1.07 -14.91
N THR A 42 11.70 0.48 -16.10
CA THR A 42 11.30 -0.92 -16.33
C THR A 42 12.12 -1.91 -15.46
N LEU A 43 13.42 -1.66 -15.30
CA LEU A 43 14.28 -2.48 -14.45
C LEU A 43 13.98 -2.31 -12.96
N LEU A 44 13.71 -1.08 -12.51
CA LEU A 44 13.26 -0.80 -11.14
C LEU A 44 11.94 -1.52 -10.84
N GLU A 45 10.94 -1.37 -11.70
CA GLU A 45 9.63 -2.04 -11.57
C GLU A 45 9.78 -3.56 -11.49
N ALA A 46 10.64 -4.16 -12.33
CA ALA A 46 10.89 -5.59 -12.31
C ALA A 46 11.57 -6.06 -11.02
N TYR A 47 12.44 -5.23 -10.42
CA TYR A 47 13.06 -5.52 -9.12
C TYR A 47 12.03 -5.38 -7.99
N GLU A 48 11.26 -4.29 -7.97
CA GLU A 48 10.24 -4.00 -6.97
C GLU A 48 9.14 -5.06 -6.96
N ALA A 49 8.67 -5.51 -8.11
CA ALA A 49 7.68 -6.58 -8.21
C ALA A 49 8.13 -7.89 -7.54
N GLN A 50 9.44 -8.15 -7.49
CA GLN A 50 10.01 -9.34 -6.85
C GLN A 50 10.30 -9.15 -5.36
N HIS A 51 10.72 -7.95 -4.94
CA HIS A 51 11.24 -7.70 -3.59
C HIS A 51 10.26 -6.95 -2.69
N PHE A 52 9.37 -6.14 -3.27
CA PHE A 52 8.36 -5.34 -2.60
C PHE A 52 6.98 -5.64 -3.20
N PRO A 53 6.48 -6.88 -3.07
CA PRO A 53 5.15 -7.21 -3.57
C PRO A 53 4.11 -6.27 -2.95
N ILE A 54 3.18 -5.80 -3.78
CA ILE A 54 2.03 -5.01 -3.31
C ILE A 54 1.18 -5.93 -2.44
N ASP A 55 1.43 -5.87 -1.13
CA ASP A 55 0.70 -6.64 -0.15
C ASP A 55 -0.77 -6.25 -0.15
N LEU A 56 -1.63 -7.20 0.24
CA LEU A 56 -3.04 -6.90 0.45
C LEU A 56 -3.16 -5.76 1.47
N PRO A 57 -4.10 -4.82 1.25
CA PRO A 57 -4.31 -3.70 2.16
C PRO A 57 -4.53 -4.20 3.58
N ASP A 58 -3.86 -3.59 4.56
CA ASP A 58 -4.12 -3.87 5.95
C ASP A 58 -5.52 -3.31 6.32
N PRO A 59 -6.50 -4.17 6.67
CA PRO A 59 -7.84 -3.71 7.02
C PRO A 59 -7.85 -2.68 8.14
N VAL A 60 -6.91 -2.80 9.08
CA VAL A 60 -6.80 -1.87 10.20
C VAL A 60 -6.28 -0.51 9.74
N ALA A 61 -5.30 -0.48 8.83
CA ALA A 61 -4.81 0.76 8.25
C ALA A 61 -5.92 1.48 7.47
N ALA A 62 -6.71 0.74 6.68
CA ALA A 62 -7.85 1.29 5.95
C ALA A 62 -8.90 1.92 6.89
N ILE A 63 -9.21 1.25 8.01
CA ILE A 63 -10.11 1.80 9.04
C ILE A 63 -9.52 3.08 9.66
N GLN A 64 -8.25 3.05 10.08
CA GLN A 64 -7.61 4.20 10.73
C GLN A 64 -7.51 5.40 9.80
N PHE A 65 -7.14 5.18 8.54
CA PHE A 65 -7.11 6.21 7.52
C PHE A 65 -8.50 6.85 7.34
N ARG A 66 -9.55 6.02 7.27
CA ARG A 66 -10.91 6.53 7.16
C ARG A 66 -11.35 7.30 8.42
N MET A 67 -10.93 6.84 9.60
CA MET A 67 -11.19 7.55 10.85
C MET A 67 -10.54 8.94 10.85
N GLU A 68 -9.28 9.04 10.43
CA GLU A 68 -8.56 10.31 10.33
C GLU A 68 -9.25 11.28 9.38
N GLN A 69 -9.59 10.83 8.17
CA GLN A 69 -10.28 11.66 7.18
C GLN A 69 -11.65 12.17 7.65
N ALA A 70 -12.35 11.39 8.47
CA ALA A 70 -13.69 11.73 8.95
C ALA A 70 -13.71 12.26 10.40
N GLY A 71 -12.54 12.45 11.04
CA GLY A 71 -12.45 12.88 12.44
C GLY A 71 -13.10 11.92 13.44
N LEU A 72 -13.15 10.62 13.13
CA LEU A 72 -13.81 9.62 13.96
C LEU A 72 -12.92 9.12 15.11
N THR A 73 -13.55 8.83 16.23
CA THR A 73 -12.92 8.20 17.38
C THR A 73 -13.22 6.69 17.43
N PRO A 74 -12.48 5.89 18.21
CA PRO A 74 -12.81 4.47 18.39
C PRO A 74 -14.23 4.20 18.91
N LYS A 75 -14.85 5.17 19.61
CA LYS A 75 -16.24 5.04 20.07
C LYS A 75 -17.23 5.04 18.91
N ASP A 76 -16.93 5.77 17.84
CA ASP A 76 -17.79 5.89 16.67
C ASP A 76 -17.83 4.60 15.85
N LEU A 77 -16.84 3.71 16.02
CA LEU A 77 -16.83 2.39 15.39
C LEU A 77 -17.74 1.35 16.06
N GLN A 78 -18.30 1.66 17.24
CA GLN A 78 -19.09 0.69 18.00
C GLN A 78 -20.31 0.13 17.26
N PRO A 79 -21.08 0.90 16.45
CA PRO A 79 -22.20 0.36 15.67
C PRO A 79 -21.78 -0.71 14.64
N MET A 80 -20.56 -0.59 14.12
CA MET A 80 -20.02 -1.46 13.07
C MET A 80 -19.29 -2.67 13.64
N ILE A 81 -18.46 -2.44 14.68
CA ILE A 81 -17.57 -3.47 15.22
C ILE A 81 -18.11 -4.08 16.52
N GLY A 82 -18.83 -3.34 17.36
CA GLY A 82 -19.38 -3.82 18.64
C GLY A 82 -18.89 -3.01 19.85
N ARG A 83 -18.77 -3.65 21.03
CA ARG A 83 -18.30 -2.95 22.25
C ARG A 83 -16.91 -2.35 22.07
N LEU A 84 -16.61 -1.28 22.79
CA LEU A 84 -15.34 -0.54 22.69
C LEU A 84 -14.09 -1.42 22.87
N ASN A 85 -14.12 -2.40 23.80
CA ASN A 85 -13.01 -3.35 23.95
C ASN A 85 -12.73 -4.14 22.65
N ARG A 86 -13.80 -4.54 21.93
CA ARG A 86 -13.67 -5.24 20.65
C ARG A 86 -13.15 -4.32 19.54
N VAL A 87 -13.53 -3.04 19.56
CA VAL A 87 -12.95 -2.03 18.66
C VAL A 87 -11.44 -1.96 18.87
N TYR A 88 -10.98 -1.81 20.12
CA TYR A 88 -9.55 -1.76 20.41
C TYR A 88 -8.84 -3.08 20.07
N GLU A 89 -9.45 -4.24 20.28
CA GLU A 89 -8.87 -5.52 19.85
C GLU A 89 -8.63 -5.55 18.33
N VAL A 90 -9.58 -5.05 17.54
CA VAL A 90 -9.45 -4.97 16.07
C VAL A 90 -8.40 -3.93 15.68
N LEU A 91 -8.47 -2.71 16.21
CA LEU A 91 -7.52 -1.63 15.90
C LEU A 91 -6.07 -1.98 16.30
N ASN A 92 -5.89 -2.85 17.30
CA ASN A 92 -4.59 -3.36 17.71
C ASN A 92 -4.22 -4.69 17.04
N ARG A 93 -4.94 -5.13 16.00
CA ARG A 93 -4.70 -6.39 15.26
C ARG A 93 -4.74 -7.65 16.11
N LYS A 94 -5.30 -7.59 17.33
CA LYS A 94 -5.47 -8.74 18.23
C LYS A 94 -6.63 -9.64 17.79
N ARG A 95 -7.60 -9.08 17.07
CA ARG A 95 -8.77 -9.79 16.54
C ARG A 95 -8.99 -9.44 15.07
N PRO A 96 -9.18 -10.43 14.18
CA PRO A 96 -9.54 -10.14 12.80
C PRO A 96 -10.97 -9.61 12.70
N LEU A 97 -11.26 -8.88 11.62
CA LEU A 97 -12.62 -8.50 11.27
C LEU A 97 -13.44 -9.75 10.92
N THR A 98 -14.72 -9.76 11.30
CA THR A 98 -15.67 -10.74 10.80
C THR A 98 -16.35 -10.21 9.55
N LEU A 99 -16.90 -11.09 8.71
CA LEU A 99 -17.62 -10.69 7.49
C LEU A 99 -18.75 -9.67 7.78
N ASN A 100 -19.47 -9.85 8.89
CA ASN A 100 -20.50 -8.90 9.31
C ASN A 100 -19.92 -7.51 9.67
N MET A 101 -18.75 -7.45 10.30
CA MET A 101 -18.08 -6.16 10.55
C MET A 101 -17.67 -5.49 9.24
N ILE A 102 -17.12 -6.27 8.30
CA ILE A 102 -16.69 -5.79 6.98
C ILE A 102 -17.86 -5.13 6.26
N TRP A 103 -19.00 -5.82 6.17
CA TRP A 103 -20.21 -5.26 5.55
C TRP A 103 -20.67 -3.96 6.21
N LYS A 104 -20.68 -3.91 7.55
CA LYS A 104 -21.09 -2.70 8.27
C LYS A 104 -20.13 -1.53 8.06
N LEU A 105 -18.82 -1.78 8.10
CA LEU A 105 -17.81 -0.76 7.84
C LEU A 105 -17.89 -0.23 6.41
N HIS A 106 -18.08 -1.12 5.44
CA HIS A 106 -18.27 -0.75 4.05
C HIS A 106 -19.51 0.13 3.86
N GLN A 107 -20.66 -0.30 4.38
CA GLN A 107 -21.92 0.43 4.24
C GLN A 107 -21.93 1.77 4.98
N ALA A 108 -21.37 1.82 6.21
CA ALA A 108 -21.45 3.01 7.05
C ALA A 108 -20.36 4.04 6.72
N LEU A 109 -19.16 3.59 6.34
CA LEU A 109 -18.01 4.48 6.16
C LEU A 109 -17.56 4.59 4.70
N GLY A 110 -18.08 3.75 3.80
CA GLY A 110 -17.69 3.73 2.38
C GLY A 110 -16.31 3.13 2.13
N ILE A 111 -15.73 2.40 3.10
CA ILE A 111 -14.44 1.74 2.92
C ILE A 111 -14.63 0.59 1.92
N PRO A 112 -13.85 0.51 0.82
CA PRO A 112 -13.97 -0.61 -0.12
C PRO A 112 -13.84 -1.96 0.60
N ALA A 113 -14.74 -2.90 0.30
CA ALA A 113 -14.78 -4.18 1.00
C ALA A 113 -13.47 -4.98 0.81
N GLU A 114 -12.87 -4.89 -0.37
CA GLU A 114 -11.55 -5.45 -0.68
C GLU A 114 -10.45 -4.92 0.24
N SER A 115 -10.51 -3.64 0.64
CA SER A 115 -9.56 -3.04 1.58
C SER A 115 -9.72 -3.55 3.00
N LEU A 116 -10.81 -4.25 3.31
CA LEU A 116 -11.12 -4.81 4.62
C LEU A 116 -10.95 -6.33 4.68
N ILE A 117 -10.66 -6.98 3.56
CA ILE A 117 -10.53 -8.43 3.44
C ILE A 117 -9.04 -8.75 3.36
N ARG A 118 -8.53 -9.39 4.41
CA ARG A 118 -7.22 -10.06 4.38
C ARG A 118 -7.43 -11.53 4.74
N PRO A 119 -6.92 -12.49 3.95
CA PRO A 119 -6.93 -13.89 4.35
C PRO A 119 -6.17 -14.01 5.68
N PRO A 120 -6.71 -14.73 6.67
CA PRO A 120 -6.02 -14.94 7.93
C PRO A 120 -4.69 -15.62 7.62
N ASN A 121 -3.57 -15.06 8.12
CA ASN A 121 -2.26 -15.67 7.94
C ASN A 121 -2.33 -17.11 8.49
N PRO A 122 -2.08 -18.14 7.67
CA PRO A 122 -1.96 -19.49 8.19
C PRO A 122 -0.78 -19.46 9.17
N ARG A 123 -1.08 -19.68 10.45
CA ARG A 123 -0.07 -19.85 11.47
C ARG A 123 0.70 -21.15 11.23
#